data_AF-A0A0C2DEP3-F1
#
_entry.id   AF-A0A0C2DEP3-F1
#
_cell.length_a   1.000
_cell.length_b   1.000
_cell.length_c   1.000
_cell.angle_alpha   90.00
_cell.angle_beta   90.00
_cell.angle_gamma   90.00
#
_symmetry.space_group_name_H-M   'P 1'
#
loop_
_entity.id
_entity.type
_entity.pdbx_description
1 polymer ?
#
loop_
_entity_poly.entity_id
_entity_poly.type
_entity_poly.pdbx_seq_one_letter_code
_entity_poly.pdbx_strand_id
1 'polypeptide(L)'
;MILSYFAGSIYIITPLLPLMIIKPKWWRKCMDRLVGIWVVMPGSLMSYVFGAKVRVRGDMIDHSKPAVIIMNHRTRLDWLYFWNALYKMDPWLCTSEKIALKGVLKYLPGAGLFLSYT
;
A
#
# COMPACT_ATOMS: atom_id res chain seq x y z
N MET A 1 -13.53 5.85 1.58
CA MET A 1 -12.37 6.14 0.71
C MET A 1 -11.96 7.60 0.77
N ILE A 2 -12.86 8.57 0.58
CA ILE A 2 -12.53 10.01 0.68
C ILE A 2 -12.20 10.43 2.12
N LEU A 3 -13.05 10.07 3.10
CA LEU A 3 -12.80 10.34 4.53
C LEU A 3 -11.50 9.73 5.06
N SER A 4 -11.23 8.47 4.70
CA SER A 4 -9.98 7.78 5.06
C SER A 4 -8.76 8.45 4.41
N TYR A 5 -8.91 8.99 3.21
CA TYR A 5 -7.86 9.73 2.50
C TYR A 5 -7.57 11.09 3.14
N PHE A 6 -8.60 11.87 3.47
CA PHE A 6 -8.45 13.13 4.21
C PHE A 6 -7.87 12.91 5.62
N ALA A 7 -8.31 11.86 6.31
CA ALA A 7 -7.72 11.49 7.59
C ALA A 7 -6.25 11.07 7.40
N GLY A 8 -5.94 10.24 6.40
CA GLY A 8 -4.57 9.86 6.08
C GLY A 8 -3.67 11.06 5.77
N SER A 9 -4.12 12.02 4.97
CA SER A 9 -3.33 13.22 4.66
C SER A 9 -3.12 14.11 5.89
N ILE A 10 -4.14 14.31 6.72
CA ILE A 10 -4.03 15.15 7.92
C ILE A 10 -3.16 14.49 9.00
N TYR A 11 -3.32 13.20 9.25
CA TYR A 11 -2.65 12.52 10.37
C TYR A 11 -1.32 11.87 10.00
N ILE A 12 -1.06 11.57 8.73
CA ILE A 12 0.20 10.96 8.27
C ILE A 12 1.09 12.00 7.60
N ILE A 13 0.58 12.77 6.64
CA ILE A 13 1.41 13.69 5.84
C ILE A 13 1.76 14.95 6.63
N THR A 14 0.78 15.64 7.21
CA THR A 14 0.96 16.93 7.90
C THR A 14 2.01 16.92 9.02
N PRO A 15 2.00 15.97 9.99
CA PRO A 15 2.99 15.98 11.07
C PRO A 15 4.41 15.65 10.59
N LEU A 16 4.55 15.04 9.41
CA LEU A 16 5.86 14.70 8.83
C LEU A 16 6.41 15.81 7.92
N LEU A 17 5.63 16.83 7.55
CA LEU A 17 6.10 17.96 6.72
C LEU A 17 7.36 18.67 7.28
N PRO A 18 7.50 18.92 8.59
CA PRO A 18 8.74 19.51 9.11
C PRO A 18 9.98 18.65 8.86
N LEU A 19 9.83 17.32 8.91
CA LEU A 19 10.91 16.37 8.66
C LEU A 19 11.38 16.40 7.20
N MET A 20 10.49 16.75 6.27
CA MET A 20 10.81 16.92 4.85
C MET A 20 11.86 18.02 4.65
N ILE A 21 11.74 19.12 5.39
CA ILE A 21 12.64 20.28 5.29
C ILE A 21 13.99 19.96 5.95
N ILE A 22 13.98 19.26 7.10
CA ILE A 22 15.20 19.00 7.89
C ILE A 22 16.04 17.87 7.29
N LYS A 23 15.42 16.74 6.94
CA LYS A 23 16.08 15.57 6.36
C LYS A 23 15.14 14.86 5.36
N PRO A 24 15.15 15.27 4.08
CA PRO A 24 14.27 14.71 3.05
C PRO A 24 14.34 13.17 2.92
N LYS A 25 15.54 12.58 3.08
CA LYS A 25 15.73 11.12 3.01
C LYS A 25 15.03 10.37 4.14
N TRP A 26 15.00 10.94 5.34
CA TRP A 26 14.32 10.35 6.50
C TRP A 26 12.82 10.50 6.39
N TRP A 27 12.36 11.67 5.95
CA TRP A 27 10.96 11.90 5.62
C TRP A 27 10.44 10.86 4.63
N ARG A 28 11.18 10.62 3.54
CA ARG A 28 10.77 9.64 2.52
C ARG A 28 10.65 8.23 3.11
N LYS A 29 11.66 7.79 3.87
CA LYS A 29 11.61 6.48 4.56
C LYS A 29 10.42 6.38 5.51
N CYS A 30 10.13 7.42 6.31
CA CYS A 30 8.99 7.38 7.23
C CYS A 30 7.65 7.36 6.48
N MET A 31 7.51 8.15 5.43
CA MET A 31 6.28 8.19 4.62
C MET A 31 6.02 6.87 3.91
N ASP A 32 7.02 6.29 3.26
CA ASP A 32 6.86 5.00 2.54
C ASP A 32 6.37 3.90 3.50
N ARG A 33 6.84 3.90 4.76
CA ARG A 33 6.40 2.95 5.80
C ARG A 33 4.98 3.17 6.28
N LEU A 34 4.61 4.43 6.57
CA LEU A 34 3.27 4.75 7.06
C LEU A 34 2.21 4.52 5.98
N VAL A 35 2.53 4.83 4.72
CA VAL A 35 1.68 4.51 3.59
C VAL A 35 1.51 3.00 3.45
N GLY A 36 2.59 2.22 3.53
CA GLY A 36 2.51 0.75 3.50
C GLY A 36 1.57 0.18 4.56
N ILE A 37 1.65 0.65 5.81
CA ILE A 37 0.73 0.25 6.89
C ILE A 37 -0.71 0.70 6.61
N TRP A 38 -0.89 1.93 6.12
CA TRP A 38 -2.21 2.49 5.82
C TRP A 38 -2.93 1.72 4.70
N VAL A 39 -2.20 1.22 3.71
CA VAL A 39 -2.76 0.46 2.58
C VAL A 39 -3.22 -0.95 3.00
N VAL A 40 -2.59 -1.56 4.00
CA VAL A 40 -2.97 -2.87 4.55
C VAL A 40 -4.21 -2.78 5.45
N MET A 41 -4.42 -1.62 6.08
CA MET A 41 -5.48 -1.38 7.07
C MET A 41 -6.90 -1.77 6.59
N PRO A 42 -7.36 -1.38 5.38
CA PRO A 42 -8.69 -1.75 4.88
C PRO A 42 -8.84 -3.26 4.65
N GLY A 43 -7.79 -3.95 4.19
CA GLY A 43 -7.81 -5.40 4.02
C GLY A 43 -7.85 -6.12 5.37
N SER A 44 -7.11 -5.62 6.35
CA SER A 44 -7.13 -6.16 7.71
C SER A 44 -8.49 -5.93 8.39
N LEU A 45 -9.10 -4.76 8.20
CA LEU A 45 -10.45 -4.47 8.68
C LEU A 45 -11.50 -5.39 8.04
N MET A 46 -11.40 -5.65 6.73
CA MET A 46 -12.27 -6.60 6.03
C MET A 46 -12.15 -8.01 6.65
N SER A 47 -10.93 -8.43 6.97
CA SER A 47 -10.65 -9.72 7.60
C SER A 47 -11.23 -9.79 9.01
N TYR A 48 -11.20 -8.70 9.76
CA TYR A 48 -11.76 -8.59 11.11
C TYR A 48 -13.29 -8.56 11.13
N VAL A 49 -13.91 -7.71 10.31
CA VAL A 49 -15.36 -7.49 10.28
C VAL A 49 -16.11 -8.65 9.62
N PHE A 50 -15.59 -9.17 8.50
CA PHE A 50 -16.27 -10.20 7.70
C PHE A 50 -15.68 -11.60 7.87
N GLY A 51 -14.65 -11.76 8.73
CA GLY A 51 -14.01 -13.05 8.98
C GLY A 51 -13.20 -13.60 7.79
N ALA A 52 -12.87 -12.77 6.80
CA ALA A 52 -12.08 -13.19 5.65
C ALA A 52 -10.66 -13.62 6.09
N LYS A 53 -10.17 -14.76 5.60
CA LYS A 53 -8.86 -15.30 5.98
C LYS A 53 -7.94 -15.41 4.78
N VAL A 54 -6.88 -14.61 4.76
CA VAL A 54 -5.79 -14.73 3.78
C VAL A 54 -4.80 -15.81 4.23
N ARG A 55 -4.52 -16.79 3.38
CA ARG A 55 -3.51 -17.83 3.61
C ARG A 55 -2.46 -17.75 2.50
N VAL A 56 -1.20 -17.66 2.89
CA VAL A 56 -0.04 -17.65 1.98
C VAL A 56 0.64 -19.02 2.08
N ARG A 57 1.05 -19.58 0.94
CA ARG A 57 1.77 -20.86 0.84
C ARG A 57 2.83 -20.76 -0.24
N GLY A 58 3.88 -21.58 -0.12
CA GLY A 58 5.01 -21.60 -1.05
C GLY A 58 6.17 -20.72 -0.57
N ASP A 59 7.06 -20.40 -1.49
CA ASP A 59 8.25 -19.59 -1.21
C ASP A 59 7.87 -18.13 -0.98
N MET A 60 8.59 -17.51 -0.04
CA MET A 60 8.39 -16.12 0.33
C MET A 60 9.16 -15.19 -0.62
N ILE A 61 8.64 -13.99 -0.82
CA ILE A 61 9.26 -13.00 -1.71
C ILE A 61 10.39 -12.29 -0.96
N ASP A 62 11.59 -12.31 -1.54
CA ASP A 62 12.75 -11.59 -1.05
C ASP A 62 12.65 -10.10 -1.43
N HIS A 63 12.44 -9.22 -0.44
CA HIS A 63 12.30 -7.77 -0.68
C HIS A 63 13.57 -7.10 -1.23
N SER A 64 14.73 -7.77 -1.15
CA SER A 64 16.01 -7.21 -1.63
C SER A 64 16.18 -7.31 -3.14
N LYS A 65 15.32 -8.10 -3.81
CA LYS A 65 15.41 -8.36 -5.25
C LYS A 65 14.16 -7.87 -5.98
N PRO A 66 14.29 -7.36 -7.21
CA PRO A 66 13.14 -6.98 -8.02
C PRO A 66 12.32 -8.24 -8.38
N ALA A 67 10.99 -8.13 -8.26
CA ALA A 67 10.06 -9.20 -8.60
C ALA A 67 8.86 -8.64 -9.37
N VAL A 68 8.32 -9.43 -10.30
CA VAL A 68 7.06 -9.14 -10.99
C VAL A 68 6.01 -10.12 -10.49
N ILE A 69 4.92 -9.59 -9.95
CA ILE A 69 3.82 -10.41 -9.44
C ILE A 69 2.71 -10.44 -10.48
N ILE A 70 2.37 -11.64 -10.94
CA ILE A 70 1.26 -11.89 -11.85
C ILE A 70 0.17 -12.61 -11.06
N MET A 71 -1.02 -12.02 -11.01
CA MET A 71 -2.15 -12.59 -10.27
C MET A 71 -3.42 -12.59 -11.10
N ASN A 72 -4.30 -13.54 -10.81
CA ASN A 72 -5.65 -13.54 -11.37
C ASN A 72 -6.46 -12.41 -10.73
N HIS A 73 -7.21 -11.65 -11.54
CA HIS A 73 -8.05 -10.54 -11.08
C HIS A 73 -9.54 -10.90 -11.21
N ARG A 74 -10.11 -11.55 -10.19
CA ARG A 74 -11.52 -11.98 -10.19
C ARG A 74 -12.45 -10.95 -9.58
N THR A 75 -12.00 -10.16 -8.61
CA THR A 75 -12.87 -9.23 -7.88
C THR A 75 -12.25 -7.84 -7.76
N ARG A 76 -13.10 -6.82 -7.57
CA ARG A 76 -12.64 -5.45 -7.32
C ARG A 76 -11.93 -5.28 -5.98
N LEU A 77 -11.99 -6.28 -5.10
CA LEU A 77 -11.36 -6.27 -3.77
C LEU A 77 -10.02 -7.01 -3.73
N ASP A 78 -9.56 -7.53 -4.87
CA ASP A 78 -8.33 -8.34 -4.93
C ASP A 78 -7.10 -7.61 -4.37
N TRP A 79 -7.09 -6.28 -4.47
CA TRP A 79 -6.02 -5.44 -3.94
C TRP A 79 -5.92 -5.53 -2.41
N LEU A 80 -7.06 -5.59 -1.72
CA LEU A 80 -7.11 -5.74 -0.27
C LEU A 80 -6.53 -7.08 0.20
N TYR A 81 -6.82 -8.15 -0.54
CA TYR A 81 -6.27 -9.47 -0.26
C TYR A 81 -4.77 -9.54 -0.61
N PHE A 82 -4.37 -8.88 -1.69
CA PHE A 82 -2.99 -8.79 -2.14
C PHE A 82 -2.10 -8.12 -1.10
N TRP A 83 -2.47 -6.93 -0.60
CA TRP A 83 -1.70 -6.22 0.41
C TRP A 83 -1.60 -6.98 1.73
N ASN A 84 -2.68 -7.62 2.17
CA ASN A 84 -2.63 -8.51 3.33
C ASN A 84 -1.71 -9.73 3.12
N ALA A 85 -1.67 -10.28 1.90
CA ALA A 85 -0.79 -11.40 1.58
C ALA A 85 0.68 -10.95 1.63
N LEU A 86 1.00 -9.80 1.04
CA LEU A 86 2.34 -9.21 1.10
C LEU A 86 2.74 -8.88 2.54
N TYR A 87 1.86 -8.28 3.34
CA TYR A 87 2.14 -7.98 4.73
C TYR A 87 2.42 -9.23 5.58
N LYS A 88 1.75 -10.34 5.29
CA LYS A 88 2.04 -11.64 5.92
C LYS A 88 3.36 -12.24 5.48
N MET A 89 3.84 -11.92 4.28
CA MET A 89 5.14 -12.36 3.78
C MET A 89 6.26 -11.52 4.41
N ASP A 90 6.21 -10.22 4.15
CA ASP A 90 7.12 -9.22 4.68
C ASP A 90 6.45 -7.82 4.57
N PRO A 91 6.26 -7.10 5.69
CA PRO A 91 5.71 -5.75 5.70
C PRO A 91 6.44 -4.76 4.79
N TRP A 92 7.72 -4.97 4.50
CA TRP A 92 8.49 -4.09 3.62
C TRP A 92 8.10 -4.18 2.16
N LEU A 93 7.52 -5.30 1.71
CA LEU A 93 7.04 -5.43 0.34
C LEU A 93 5.94 -4.40 0.04
N CYS A 94 5.11 -4.07 1.03
CA CYS A 94 4.07 -3.05 0.91
C CYS A 94 4.60 -1.62 0.72
N THR A 95 5.89 -1.39 0.98
CA THR A 95 6.53 -0.08 0.82
C THR A 95 7.21 0.08 -0.55
N SER A 96 7.59 -1.04 -1.18
CA SER A 96 8.31 -1.08 -2.45
C SER A 96 7.43 -1.42 -3.65
N GLU A 97 6.22 -1.94 -3.39
CA GLU A 97 5.26 -2.30 -4.42
C GLU A 97 4.84 -1.12 -5.28
N LYS A 98 4.50 -1.40 -6.53
CA LYS A 98 3.94 -0.44 -7.46
C LYS A 98 3.02 -1.20 -8.41
N ILE A 99 1.89 -0.60 -8.78
CA ILE A 99 0.80 -1.32 -9.45
C ILE A 99 0.60 -0.73 -10.84
N ALA A 100 0.46 -1.59 -11.84
CA ALA A 100 0.06 -1.18 -13.18
C ALA A 100 -1.43 -0.75 -13.16
N LEU A 101 -1.66 0.56 -13.19
CA LEU A 101 -3.00 1.15 -13.15
C LEU A 101 -3.57 1.37 -14.56
N LYS A 102 -4.88 1.15 -14.71
CA LYS A 102 -5.59 1.50 -15.94
C LYS A 102 -5.58 3.02 -16.13
N GLY A 103 -5.40 3.51 -17.36
CA GLY A 103 -5.15 4.93 -17.65
C GLY A 103 -6.13 5.92 -16.99
N VAL A 104 -7.42 5.58 -16.88
CA VAL A 104 -8.42 6.43 -16.21
C VAL A 104 -8.15 6.61 -14.71
N LEU A 105 -7.62 5.59 -14.03
CA LEU A 105 -7.33 5.66 -12.59
C LEU A 105 -6.06 6.46 -12.28
N LYS A 106 -5.20 6.74 -13.28
CA LYS A 106 -4.02 7.62 -13.10
C LYS A 106 -4.43 9.05 -12.75
N TYR A 107 -5.65 9.46 -13.13
CA TYR A 107 -6.16 10.81 -12.88
C TYR A 107 -6.94 10.94 -11.56
N LEU A 108 -7.16 9.83 -10.83
CA LEU A 108 -7.82 9.90 -9.52
C LEU A 108 -6.86 10.48 -8.48
N PRO A 109 -7.28 11.51 -7.72
CA PRO A 109 -6.46 12.08 -6.65
C PRO A 109 -6.15 11.00 -5.60
N GLY A 110 -4.89 10.91 -5.20
CA GLY A 110 -4.36 9.87 -4.32
C GLY A 110 -3.86 8.63 -5.09
N ALA A 111 -4.77 7.76 -5.55
CA ALA A 111 -4.36 6.48 -6.16
C ALA A 111 -3.47 6.67 -7.40
N GLY A 112 -3.78 7.66 -8.24
CA GLY A 112 -2.96 7.98 -9.41
C GLY A 112 -1.56 8.49 -9.08
N LEU A 113 -1.43 9.26 -8.00
CA LEU A 113 -0.18 9.91 -7.58
C LEU A 113 0.77 8.98 -6.81
N PHE A 114 0.22 8.05 -6.00
CA PHE A 114 1.04 7.20 -5.13
C PHE A 114 1.26 5.78 -5.67
N LEU A 115 0.34 5.24 -6.48
CA LEU A 115 0.37 3.83 -6.90
C LEU A 115 0.71 3.64 -8.40
N SER A 116 0.61 4.69 -9.24
CA SER A 116 0.83 4.55 -10.68
C SER A 116 2.31 4.62 -11.05
N TYR A 117 2.74 3.68 -11.88
CA TYR A 117 3.91 3.91 -12.74
C TYR A 117 3.56 4.95 -13.81
N THR A 118 4.47 5.88 -14.06
CA THR A 118 4.43 6.75 -15.24
C THR A 118 4.48 5.93 -16.50
#